data_AF-A4ZYS0-F1
#
_entry.id   AF-A4ZYS0-F1
#
_cell.length_a   1.000
_cell.length_b   1.000
_cell.length_c   1.000
_cell.angle_alpha   90.00
_cell.angle_beta   90.00
_cell.angle_gamma   90.00
#
_symmetry.space_group_name_H-M   'P 1'
#
loop_
_entity.id
_entity.type
_entity.pdbx_description
1 polymer ?
#
loop_
_entity_poly.entity_id
_entity_poly.type
_entity_poly.pdbx_seq_one_letter_code
_entity_poly.pdbx_strand_id
1 'polypeptide(L)'
;MENYFSNFSSEDQNFMIDFLLSEGNISKMCKKGYSYSKVKKKLQYINEKIGKERYSQDSLKEYLDILVSEDILFPEIAKLIYKKHKEML
;
A
#
# COMPACT_ATOMS: atom_id res chain seq x y z
N MET A 1 13.74 -6.44 3.55
CA MET A 1 12.94 -5.85 2.46
C MET A 1 11.51 -5.84 2.95
N GLU A 2 10.92 -4.67 3.20
CA GLU A 2 9.52 -4.59 3.65
C GLU A 2 8.61 -5.22 2.60
N ASN A 3 7.72 -6.12 3.04
CA ASN A 3 6.81 -6.80 2.14
C ASN A 3 5.54 -5.97 1.96
N TYR A 4 5.60 -4.98 1.06
CA TYR A 4 4.48 -4.08 0.74
C TYR A 4 3.20 -4.80 0.29
N PHE A 5 3.27 -6.11 0.04
CA PHE A 5 2.13 -6.94 -0.37
C PHE A 5 1.72 -7.99 0.68
N SER A 6 2.20 -7.92 1.93
CA SER A 6 1.85 -8.88 2.98
C SER A 6 0.34 -9.00 3.24
N ASN A 7 -0.42 -7.95 2.94
CA ASN A 7 -1.89 -7.90 3.11
C ASN A 7 -2.66 -8.50 1.91
N PHE A 8 -1.95 -9.01 0.90
CA PHE A 8 -2.51 -9.65 -0.28
C PHE A 8 -2.41 -11.17 -0.20
N SER A 9 -3.29 -11.87 -0.92
CA SER A 9 -3.22 -13.32 -1.06
C SER A 9 -1.89 -13.74 -1.71
N SER A 10 -1.41 -14.95 -1.45
CA SER A 10 -0.19 -15.47 -2.10
C SER A 10 -0.29 -15.44 -3.62
N GLU A 11 -1.50 -15.62 -4.18
CA GLU A 11 -1.73 -15.54 -5.62
C GLU A 11 -1.54 -14.11 -6.15
N ASP A 12 -1.99 -13.10 -5.42
CA ASP A 12 -1.86 -11.69 -5.80
C ASP A 12 -0.45 -11.16 -5.57
N GLN A 13 0.23 -11.63 -4.52
CA GLN A 13 1.65 -11.37 -4.31
C GLN A 13 2.48 -11.90 -5.50
N ASN A 14 2.25 -13.16 -5.90
CA ASN A 14 2.94 -13.75 -7.06
C ASN A 14 2.62 -12.99 -8.35
N PHE A 15 1.36 -12.59 -8.55
CA PHE A 15 0.97 -11.76 -9.70
C PHE A 15 1.73 -10.42 -9.73
N MET A 16 1.86 -9.74 -8.59
CA MET A 16 2.58 -8.46 -8.52
C MET A 16 4.08 -8.62 -8.75
N ILE A 17 4.68 -9.69 -8.22
CA ILE A 17 6.08 -10.04 -8.51
C ILE A 17 6.26 -10.24 -10.01
N ASP A 18 5.39 -11.04 -10.65
CA ASP A 18 5.44 -11.27 -12.09
C ASP A 18 5.25 -10.00 -12.92
N PHE A 19 4.39 -9.09 -12.45
CA PHE A 19 4.14 -7.80 -13.07
C PHE A 19 5.36 -6.88 -12.98
N LEU A 20 6.01 -6.81 -11.82
CA LEU A 20 7.24 -6.04 -11.61
C LEU A 20 8.41 -6.61 -12.42
N LEU A 21 8.57 -7.94 -12.45
CA LEU A 21 9.54 -8.61 -13.32
C LEU A 21 9.27 -8.38 -14.81
N SER A 22 8.02 -8.06 -15.16
CA SER A 22 7.62 -7.67 -16.51
C SER A 22 7.71 -6.16 -16.75
N GLU A 23 8.41 -5.42 -15.87
CA GLU A 23 8.58 -3.95 -15.92
C GLU A 23 7.26 -3.18 -15.94
N GLY A 24 6.21 -3.74 -15.32
CA GLY A 24 4.88 -3.15 -15.35
C GLY A 24 4.18 -3.19 -16.73
N ASN A 25 4.71 -3.97 -17.68
CA ASN A 25 4.17 -4.03 -19.03
C ASN A 25 3.13 -5.15 -19.18
N ILE A 26 1.88 -4.77 -19.47
CA ILE A 26 0.77 -5.72 -19.63
C ILE A 26 1.00 -6.65 -20.83
N SER A 27 1.57 -6.17 -21.93
CA SER A 27 1.85 -7.02 -23.10
C SER A 27 2.89 -8.09 -22.78
N LYS A 28 3.89 -7.79 -21.95
CA LYS A 28 4.86 -8.78 -21.45
C LYS A 28 4.18 -9.82 -20.54
N MET A 29 3.24 -9.40 -19.69
CA MET A 29 2.41 -10.33 -18.90
C MET A 29 1.56 -11.25 -19.77
N CYS A 30 0.99 -10.73 -20.86
CA CYS A 30 0.20 -11.54 -21.78
C CYS A 30 1.05 -12.63 -22.47
N LYS A 31 2.32 -12.33 -22.77
CA LYS A 31 3.27 -13.31 -23.32
C LYS A 31 3.60 -14.44 -22.33
N LYS A 32 3.44 -14.22 -21.02
CA LYS A 32 3.57 -15.24 -19.97
C LYS A 32 2.30 -16.10 -19.77
N GLY A 33 1.24 -15.88 -20.56
CA GLY A 33 0.01 -16.68 -20.51
C GLY A 33 -1.15 -16.04 -19.73
N TYR A 34 -0.97 -14.82 -19.21
CA TYR A 34 -2.10 -14.08 -18.62
C TYR A 34 -3.00 -13.50 -19.71
N SER A 35 -4.32 -13.51 -19.52
CA SER A 35 -5.21 -12.77 -20.43
C SER A 35 -5.19 -11.27 -20.10
N TYR A 36 -5.23 -10.42 -21.13
CA TYR A 36 -5.23 -8.96 -20.96
C TYR A 36 -6.32 -8.47 -20.00
N SER A 37 -7.54 -9.00 -20.16
CA SER A 37 -8.68 -8.69 -19.29
C SER A 37 -8.41 -9.08 -17.83
N LYS A 38 -7.79 -10.24 -17.58
CA LYS A 38 -7.44 -10.70 -16.23
C LYS A 38 -6.35 -9.83 -15.60
N VAL A 39 -5.32 -9.43 -16.36
CA VAL A 39 -4.28 -8.51 -15.87
C VAL A 39 -4.89 -7.17 -15.47
N LYS A 40 -5.74 -6.59 -16.33
CA LYS A 40 -6.38 -5.30 -16.06
C LYS A 40 -7.27 -5.34 -14.81
N LYS A 41 -8.08 -6.40 -14.66
CA LYS A 41 -8.94 -6.59 -13.47
C LYS A 41 -8.13 -6.76 -12.19
N LYS A 42 -7.04 -7.55 -12.21
CA LYS A 42 -6.17 -7.72 -11.04
C LYS A 42 -5.48 -6.41 -10.65
N LEU A 43 -4.95 -5.66 -11.61
CA LEU A 43 -4.34 -4.36 -11.33
C LEU A 43 -5.34 -3.37 -10.72
N GLN A 44 -6.56 -3.33 -11.24
CA GLN A 44 -7.62 -2.50 -10.67
C GLN A 44 -7.96 -2.91 -9.23
N TYR A 45 -8.15 -4.21 -8.98
CA TYR A 45 -8.40 -4.72 -7.63
C TYR A 45 -7.29 -4.35 -6.64
N ILE A 46 -6.03 -4.53 -7.04
CA ILE A 46 -4.88 -4.23 -6.19
C ILE A 46 -4.79 -2.72 -5.91
N ASN A 47 -5.02 -1.89 -6.93
CA ASN A 47 -5.04 -0.44 -6.75
C ASN A 47 -6.17 0.02 -5.83
N GLU A 48 -7.37 -0.56 -5.94
CA GLU A 48 -8.48 -0.29 -5.04
C GLU A 48 -8.19 -0.73 -3.60
N LYS A 49 -7.51 -1.87 -3.41
CA LYS A 49 -7.11 -2.36 -2.08
C LYS A 49 -6.06 -1.45 -1.44
N ILE A 50 -5.01 -1.07 -2.18
CA ILE A 50 -3.99 -0.12 -1.71
C ILE A 50 -4.63 1.23 -1.42
N GLY A 51 -5.50 1.72 -2.31
CA GLY A 51 -6.24 2.96 -2.12
C GLY A 51 -7.08 2.94 -0.85
N LYS A 52 -7.83 1.86 -0.60
CA LYS A 52 -8.62 1.68 0.63
C LYS A 52 -7.76 1.61 1.89
N GLU A 53 -6.59 0.97 1.84
CA GLU A 53 -5.64 0.98 2.96
C GLU A 53 -5.14 2.40 3.25
N ARG A 54 -4.84 3.21 2.21
CA ARG A 54 -4.50 4.64 2.36
C ARG A 54 -5.63 5.50 2.93
N TYR A 55 -6.90 5.14 2.68
CA TYR A 55 -8.04 5.82 3.31
C TYR A 55 -8.31 5.33 4.76
N SER A 56 -7.73 4.21 5.17
CA SER A 56 -7.83 3.69 6.54
C SER A 56 -6.65 4.09 7.43
N GLN A 57 -5.52 4.47 6.83
CA GLN A 57 -4.44 5.14 7.53
C GLN A 57 -4.86 6.58 7.77
N ASP A 58 -5.11 6.88 9.04
CA ASP A 58 -5.34 8.23 9.53
C ASP A 58 -4.18 9.11 9.04
N SER A 59 -4.44 10.00 8.06
CA SER A 59 -3.39 10.77 7.39
C SER A 59 -2.56 11.60 8.37
N LEU A 60 -3.18 11.97 9.49
CA LEU A 60 -2.51 12.59 10.63
C LEU A 60 -1.50 11.65 11.29
N LYS A 61 -1.83 10.37 11.47
CA LYS A 61 -0.93 9.39 12.08
C LYS A 61 0.32 9.16 11.22
N GLU A 62 0.14 8.97 9.91
CA GLU A 62 1.28 8.82 8.99
C GLU A 62 2.19 10.04 9.03
N TYR A 63 1.61 11.25 9.02
CA TYR A 63 2.39 12.48 9.12
C TYR A 63 3.18 12.56 10.43
N LEU A 64 2.55 12.24 11.56
CA LEU A 64 3.23 12.23 12.86
C LEU A 64 4.32 11.16 12.95
N ASP A 65 4.09 9.98 12.38
CA ASP A 65 5.08 8.89 12.34
C ASP A 65 6.32 9.30 11.50
N ILE A 66 6.12 10.03 10.39
CA ILE A 66 7.22 10.61 9.59
C ILE A 66 8.04 11.60 10.43
N LEU A 67 7.39 12.54 11.11
CA LEU A 67 8.10 13.53 11.94
C LEU A 67 8.89 12.89 13.08
N VAL A 68 8.39 11.79 13.64
CA VAL A 68 9.12 11.00 14.64
C VAL A 68 10.32 10.30 14.01
N SER A 69 10.17 9.73 12.82
CA SER A 69 11.27 9.04 12.11
C SER A 69 12.41 9.98 11.68
N GLU A 70 12.10 11.25 11.46
CA GLU A 70 13.07 12.29 11.08
C GLU A 70 13.67 13.02 12.31
N ASP A 71 13.42 12.53 13.53
CA ASP A 71 13.83 13.14 14.80
C ASP A 71 13.33 14.60 15.00
N ILE A 72 12.30 15.02 14.26
CA ILE A 72 11.69 16.35 14.34
C ILE A 72 10.70 16.43 15.51
N LEU A 73 10.02 15.33 15.81
CA LEU A 73 8.97 15.27 16.82
C LEU A 73 9.19 14.10 17.79
N PHE A 74 9.08 14.36 19.10
CA PHE A 74 9.16 13.30 20.09
C PHE A 74 7.98 12.32 19.98
N PRO A 75 8.21 10.99 20.08
CA PRO A 75 7.16 9.97 20.02
C PRO A 75 6.00 10.21 21.01
N GLU A 76 6.29 10.75 22.20
CA GLU A 76 5.31 11.06 23.24
C GLU A 76 4.36 12.17 22.81
N ILE A 77 4.88 13.17 22.10
CA ILE A 77 4.10 14.31 21.58
C ILE A 77 3.22 13.84 20.43
N ALA A 78 3.76 13.02 19.51
CA ALA A 78 2.98 12.41 18.44
C ALA A 78 1.78 11.60 18.98
N LYS A 79 2.00 10.78 20.01
CA LYS A 79 0.94 10.01 20.68
C LYS A 79 -0.14 10.91 21.31
N LEU A 80 0.26 12.01 21.95
CA LEU A 80 -0.67 12.97 22.55
C LEU A 80 -1.55 13.66 21.49
N ILE A 81 -0.94 14.12 20.39
CA ILE A 81 -1.66 14.77 19.28
C ILE A 81 -2.66 13.78 18.66
N TYR A 82 -2.21 12.55 18.40
CA TYR A 82 -3.07 11.52 17.81
C TYR A 82 -4.25 11.14 18.73
N LYS A 83 -4.01 11.05 20.04
CA LYS A 83 -5.07 10.79 21.04
C LYS A 83 -6.11 11.90 21.07
N LYS A 84 -5.66 13.17 21.10
CA LYS A 84 -6.55 14.35 21.07
C LYS A 84 -7.42 14.39 19.82
N HIS A 85 -6.86 14.05 18.65
CA HIS A 85 -7.61 14.00 17.41
C HIS A 85 -8.75 12.97 17.47
N LYS A 86 -8.49 11.79 18.03
CA LYS A 86 -9.51 10.74 18.21
C LYS A 86 -10.60 11.08 19.22
N GLU A 87 -10.30 11.90 20.23
CA GLU A 87 -11.31 12.37 21.20
C GLU A 87 -12.25 13.42 20.59
N MET A 88 -11.87 14.05 19.47
CA MET A 88 -12.67 15.06 18.77
C MET A 88 -13.53 14.49 17.62
N LEU A 89 -13.35 13.20 17.30
CA LEU A 89 -14.16 12.43 16.34
C LEU A 89 -15.26 11.66 17.06
#